data_AF-A0A536N004-F1
#
_entry.id   AF-A0A536N004-F1
#
_cell.length_a   1.000
_cell.length_b   1.000
_cell.length_c   1.000
_cell.angle_alpha   90.00
_cell.angle_beta   90.00
_cell.angle_gamma   90.00
#
_symmetry.space_group_name_H-M   'P 1'
#
loop_
_entity.id
_entity.type
_entity.pdbx_description
1 polymer ?
#
loop_
_entity_poly.entity_id
_entity_poly.type
_entity_poly.pdbx_seq_one_letter_code
_entity_poly.pdbx_strand_id
1 'polypeptide(L)'
;MGMANGQGRTGELALLGHDLRTPLTIINGYAQLLNSNELSPEQRARACELILEKCQELNELIRAFLEARESELEPVAAVEQTA
;
A
#
# COMPACT_ATOMS: atom_id res chain seq x y z
N MET A 1 13.93 -23.19 23.74
CA MET A 1 13.68 -21.75 23.55
C MET A 1 13.39 -21.53 22.06
N GLY A 2 12.13 -21.64 21.66
CA GLY A 2 11.71 -21.47 20.27
C GLY A 2 10.59 -20.43 20.25
N MET A 3 10.96 -19.16 20.14
CA MET A 3 10.01 -18.07 20.10
C MET A 3 9.84 -17.58 18.67
N ALA A 4 8.61 -17.68 18.18
CA ALA A 4 7.94 -16.68 17.35
C ALA A 4 8.53 -16.29 15.98
N ASN A 5 8.42 -17.17 14.98
CA ASN A 5 8.40 -16.73 13.58
C ASN A 5 7.01 -16.26 13.09
N GLY A 6 5.98 -16.33 13.94
CA GLY A 6 4.60 -15.94 13.57
C GLY A 6 4.25 -14.47 13.80
N GLN A 7 4.98 -13.76 14.67
CA GLN A 7 4.62 -12.41 15.11
C GLN A 7 5.06 -11.29 14.15
N GLY A 8 6.17 -11.49 13.41
CA GLY A 8 6.65 -10.51 12.42
C GLY A 8 5.68 -10.36 11.24
N ARG A 9 5.29 -11.49 10.63
CA ARG A 9 4.42 -11.51 9.44
C ARG A 9 3.02 -10.95 9.69
N THR A 10 2.42 -11.26 10.84
CA THR A 10 1.11 -10.68 11.20
C THR A 10 1.20 -9.19 11.52
N GLY A 11 2.33 -8.74 12.09
CA GLY A 11 2.59 -7.33 12.37
C GLY A 11 2.76 -6.49 11.11
N GLU A 12 3.52 -6.99 10.13
CA GLU A 12 3.71 -6.33 8.84
C GLU A 12 2.39 -6.18 8.06
N LEU A 13 1.56 -7.22 8.06
CA LEU A 13 0.22 -7.15 7.43
C LEU A 13 -0.70 -6.16 8.16
N ALA A 14 -0.61 -6.07 9.48
CA ALA A 14 -1.38 -5.10 10.26
C ALA A 14 -0.95 -3.65 9.96
N LEU A 15 0.35 -3.42 9.82
CA LEU A 15 0.92 -2.12 9.45
C LEU A 15 0.47 -1.72 8.03
N LEU A 16 0.64 -2.62 7.05
CA LEU A 16 0.15 -2.38 5.69
C LEU A 16 -1.35 -2.07 5.68
N GLY A 17 -2.16 -2.84 6.41
CA GLY A 17 -3.59 -2.60 6.50
C GLY A 17 -3.96 -1.24 7.11
N HIS A 18 -3.17 -0.75 8.05
CA HIS A 18 -3.32 0.60 8.61
C HIS A 18 -2.98 1.67 7.57
N ASP A 19 -1.84 1.50 6.88
CA ASP A 19 -1.34 2.47 5.92
C ASP A 19 -2.23 2.56 4.68
N LEU A 20 -2.80 1.45 4.22
CA LEU A 20 -3.79 1.44 3.13
C LEU A 20 -5.13 2.09 3.53
N ARG A 21 -5.52 2.02 4.81
CA ARG A 21 -6.81 2.57 5.27
C ARG A 21 -6.86 4.09 5.13
N THR A 22 -5.75 4.78 5.32
CA THR A 22 -5.64 6.24 5.23
C THR A 22 -6.03 6.78 3.84
N PRO A 23 -5.31 6.44 2.73
CA PRO A 23 -5.67 6.90 1.40
C PRO A 23 -7.04 6.37 0.96
N LEU A 24 -7.45 5.16 1.37
CA LEU A 24 -8.79 4.64 1.08
C LEU A 24 -9.91 5.47 1.71
N THR A 25 -9.71 5.94 2.95
CA THR A 25 -10.67 6.81 3.65
C THR A 25 -10.83 8.14 2.91
N ILE A 26 -9.72 8.71 2.44
CA ILE A 26 -9.71 9.95 1.67
C ILE A 26 -10.43 9.75 0.32
N ILE A 27 -10.11 8.68 -0.42
CA ILE A 27 -10.76 8.36 -1.71
C ILE A 27 -12.27 8.24 -1.51
N ASN A 28 -12.70 7.50 -0.50
CA ASN A 28 -14.12 7.30 -0.23
C ASN A 28 -14.84 8.61 0.13
N GLY A 29 -14.20 9.48 0.93
CA GLY A 29 -14.75 10.79 1.27
C GLY A 29 -14.96 11.68 0.05
N TYR A 30 -13.95 11.80 -0.82
CA TYR A 30 -14.08 12.59 -2.04
C TYR A 30 -15.05 11.97 -3.05
N ALA A 31 -15.10 10.63 -3.15
CA ALA A 31 -16.08 9.96 -4.00
C ALA A 31 -17.52 10.23 -3.55
N GLN A 32 -17.78 10.27 -2.23
CA GLN A 32 -19.09 10.65 -1.67
C GLN A 32 -19.44 12.11 -1.99
N LEU A 33 -18.50 13.04 -1.85
CA LEU A 33 -18.71 14.45 -2.21
C LEU A 33 -18.97 14.64 -3.71
N LEU A 34 -18.28 13.89 -4.56
CA LEU A 34 -18.56 13.89 -6.00
C LEU A 34 -19.97 13.36 -6.29
N ASN A 35 -20.42 12.36 -5.54
CA ASN A 35 -21.75 11.75 -5.71
C ASN A 35 -22.88 12.63 -5.16
N SER A 36 -22.63 13.49 -4.16
CA SER A 36 -23.66 14.40 -3.62
C SER A 36 -24.01 15.55 -4.56
N ASN A 37 -23.20 15.79 -5.60
CA ASN A 37 -23.38 16.85 -6.60
C ASN A 37 -23.40 18.28 -6.02
N GLU A 38 -22.82 18.46 -4.83
CA GLU A 38 -22.72 19.74 -4.12
C GLU A 38 -21.46 20.55 -4.50
N LEU A 39 -20.54 19.94 -5.26
CA LEU A 39 -19.26 20.53 -5.62
C LEU A 39 -19.36 21.37 -6.91
N SER A 40 -18.71 22.53 -6.91
CA SER A 40 -18.48 23.31 -8.13
C SER A 40 -17.62 22.52 -9.14
N PRO A 41 -17.60 22.89 -10.43
CA PRO A 41 -16.74 22.25 -11.42
C PRO A 41 -15.26 22.22 -11.00
N GLU A 42 -14.76 23.29 -10.41
CA GLU A 42 -13.36 23.41 -9.94
C GLU A 42 -13.10 22.48 -8.74
N GLN A 43 -14.06 22.40 -7.81
CA GLN A 43 -13.97 21.50 -6.67
C GLN A 43 -14.05 20.03 -7.09
N ARG A 44 -14.87 19.71 -8.10
CA ARG A 44 -14.94 18.36 -8.68
C ARG A 44 -13.61 17.98 -9.33
N ALA A 45 -12.99 18.88 -10.10
CA ALA A 45 -11.69 18.64 -10.71
C ALA A 45 -10.62 18.33 -9.64
N ARG A 46 -10.55 19.16 -8.59
CA ARG A 46 -9.63 18.93 -7.47
C ARG A 46 -9.92 17.64 -6.70
N ALA A 47 -11.19 17.30 -6.48
CA ALA A 47 -11.56 16.04 -5.84
C ALA A 47 -11.11 14.83 -6.67
N CYS A 48 -11.25 14.89 -8.01
CA CYS A 48 -10.73 13.85 -8.90
C CYS A 48 -9.20 13.75 -8.86
N GLU A 49 -8.48 14.88 -8.85
CA GLU A 49 -7.02 14.90 -8.72
C GLU A 49 -6.56 14.24 -7.42
N LEU A 50 -7.19 14.59 -6.29
CA LEU A 50 -6.87 14.00 -4.98
C LEU A 50 -7.18 12.51 -4.92
N ILE A 51 -8.28 12.06 -5.54
CA ILE A 51 -8.57 10.63 -5.65
C ILE A 51 -7.46 9.91 -6.43
N LEU A 52 -7.02 10.46 -7.55
CA LEU A 52 -5.95 9.86 -8.36
C LEU A 52 -4.63 9.80 -7.60
N GLU A 53 -4.26 10.87 -6.89
CA GLU A 53 -3.06 10.89 -6.04
C GLU A 53 -3.11 9.78 -4.98
N LYS A 54 -4.25 9.61 -4.30
CA LYS A 54 -4.39 8.57 -3.27
C LYS A 54 -4.46 7.16 -3.84
N CYS A 55 -4.95 6.97 -5.07
CA CYS A 55 -4.83 5.70 -5.77
C CYS A 55 -3.37 5.37 -6.11
N GLN A 56 -2.56 6.37 -6.48
CA GLN A 56 -1.12 6.18 -6.72
C GLN A 56 -0.39 5.81 -5.42
N GLU A 57 -0.66 6.52 -4.33
CA GLU A 57 -0.12 6.22 -2.99
C GLU A 57 -0.46 4.78 -2.55
N LEU A 58 -1.70 4.33 -2.75
CA LEU A 58 -2.09 2.93 -2.51
C LEU A 58 -1.26 1.94 -3.32
N ASN A 59 -1.07 2.20 -4.61
CA ASN A 59 -0.29 1.33 -5.47
C ASN A 59 1.18 1.26 -5.03
N GLU A 60 1.75 2.38 -4.59
CA GLU A 60 3.13 2.42 -4.08
C GLU A 60 3.28 1.61 -2.78
N LEU A 61 2.33 1.73 -1.85
CA LEU A 61 2.33 0.94 -0.61
C LEU A 61 2.24 -0.57 -0.90
N ILE A 62 1.34 -0.97 -1.81
CA ILE A 62 1.20 -2.37 -2.23
C ILE A 62 2.48 -2.85 -2.92
N ARG A 63 3.04 -2.06 -3.82
CA ARG A 63 4.25 -2.40 -4.56
C ARG A 63 5.44 -2.58 -3.61
N ALA A 64 5.67 -1.62 -2.72
CA ALA A 64 6.76 -1.68 -1.74
C ALA A 64 6.64 -2.92 -0.84
N PHE A 65 5.42 -3.28 -0.44
CA PHE A 65 5.19 -4.51 0.32
C PHE A 65 5.52 -5.77 -0.47
N LEU A 66 5.13 -5.86 -1.74
CA LEU A 66 5.41 -7.02 -2.59
C LEU A 66 6.91 -7.17 -2.92
N GLU A 67 7.59 -6.06 -3.24
CA GLU A 67 9.02 -6.05 -3.54
C GLU A 67 9.87 -6.46 -2.32
N ALA A 68 9.48 -6.02 -1.12
CA ALA A 68 10.12 -6.45 0.12
C ALA A 68 10.02 -7.98 0.32
N ARG A 69 8.92 -8.60 -0.13
CA ARG A 69 8.72 -10.05 -0.04
C ARG A 69 9.54 -10.81 -1.09
N GLU A 70 9.71 -10.25 -2.29
CA GLU A 70 10.53 -10.84 -3.36
C GLU A 70 12.02 -10.85 -2.98
N SER A 71 12.53 -9.77 -2.38
CA SER A 71 13.92 -9.67 -1.94
C SER A 71 14.27 -10.65 -0.79
N GLU A 72 13.29 -11.11 -0.01
CA GLU A 72 13.51 -12.11 1.06
C GLU A 72 13.55 -13.55 0.54
N LEU A 73 13.23 -13.78 -0.73
CA LEU A 73 13.15 -15.11 -1.35
C LEU A 73 14.40 -15.51 -2.15
N GLU A 74 15.40 -14.64 -2.27
CA GLU A 74 16.68 -14.96 -2.90
C GLU A 74 17.50 -15.93 -2.01
N PRO A 75 17.72 -17.19 -2.43
CA PRO A 75 18.63 -18.06 -1.71
C PRO A 75 20.06 -17.59 -1.95
N VAL A 76 20.85 -17.53 -0.87
CA VAL A 76 22.31 -17.45 -0.90
C VAL A 76 22.84 -18.71 -1.60
N ALA A 77 22.83 -18.71 -2.94
CA ALA A 77 23.38 -19.76 -3.79
C ALA A 77 24.62 -19.23 -4.50
N ALA A 78 25.60 -18.80 -3.72
CA ALA A 78 26.96 -18.60 -4.18
C ALA A 78 27.89 -19.47 -3.32
N VAL A 79 27.73 -20.79 -3.44
CA VAL A 79 28.69 -21.77 -2.92
C VAL A 79 29.36 -22.45 -4.11
N GLU A 80 30.64 -22.12 -4.25
CA GLU A 80 31.73 -22.88 -4.88
C GLU A 80 31.72 -23.07 -6.40
N GLN A 81 32.35 -22.11 -7.10
CA GLN A 81 33.15 -22.42 -8.29
C GLN A 81 34.60 -22.63 -7.85
N THR A 82 34.97 -23.89 -7.63
CA THR A 82 36.38 -24.33 -7.70
C THR A 82 36.40 -25.58 -8.57
N ALA A 83 36.80 -25.41 -9.83
CA ALA A 83 37.19 -26.49 -10.74
C ALA A 83 38.65 -26.27 -11.13
#